data_AF-A0A2A9P7A6-F1
#
_entry.id   AF-A0A2A9P7A6-F1
#
_cell.length_a   1.000
_cell.length_b   1.000
_cell.length_c   1.000
_cell.angle_alpha   90.00
_cell.angle_beta   90.00
_cell.angle_gamma   90.00
#
_symmetry.space_group_name_H-M   'P 1'
#
loop_
_entity.id
_entity.type
_entity.pdbx_description
1 polymer ?
#
loop_
_entity_poly.entity_id
_entity_poly.type
_entity_poly.pdbx_seq_one_letter_code
_entity_poly.pdbx_strand_id
1 'polypeptide(L)'
;MLPTFVITGLALLNGVTAAASYGSDTSDPSPAMLEMLEQLEKKKFQGVQDRTELPINVNVVMHVITRLEEHQDQIRNDELRKQVDMMNAAFQLGSISFSLRDEHVFRTTNPIWFAGDDLHGMQRRLRKGDAKTLNIYVTGTVKDGDSGKVIQGYARLPDAISGPDGLGLDGVVMGFDSLPRESAHGSIVKGKTAVHETGHWFGLLHTNTGDCLNDGDHVDDTRPGRSTNSETCQPEKPCPGQGRVDNFMSWTHDECQQRFTPGQLKRARQLWKIYRDPEQSDVPNSSTDATKPGPTIEADNLPTGACNKFLLGERPVTQAACIRFEKEDEQKNCLRCQDRFLELRCGQFNLNLDRGLDACSREIGTNCIRCLEEFGRPAS
;
A
#
# COMPACT_ATOMS: atom_id res chain seq x y z
N MET A 1 -21.66 -7.50 56.63
CA MET A 1 -22.05 -7.15 55.25
C MET A 1 -20.92 -6.34 54.64
N LEU A 2 -20.12 -6.99 53.78
CA LEU A 2 -19.08 -6.39 52.96
C LEU A 2 -19.37 -6.89 51.54
N PRO A 3 -19.42 -6.04 50.50
CA PRO A 3 -19.79 -6.48 49.18
C PRO A 3 -18.60 -7.22 48.54
N THR A 4 -18.87 -8.43 48.07
CA THR A 4 -17.97 -9.23 47.26
C THR A 4 -17.79 -8.54 45.91
N PHE A 5 -16.61 -7.98 45.66
CA PHE A 5 -16.21 -7.55 44.32
C PHE A 5 -16.02 -8.80 43.45
N VAL A 6 -16.87 -8.96 42.43
CA VAL A 6 -16.67 -9.94 41.37
C VAL A 6 -15.57 -9.40 40.47
N ILE A 7 -14.34 -9.86 40.71
CA ILE A 7 -13.24 -9.76 39.75
C ILE A 7 -13.47 -10.89 38.72
N THR A 8 -14.23 -10.62 37.67
CA THR A 8 -14.18 -11.44 36.45
C THR A 8 -13.00 -10.94 35.61
N GLY A 9 -11.82 -11.43 35.97
CA GLY A 9 -10.59 -11.22 35.24
C GLY A 9 -10.56 -12.00 33.93
N LEU A 10 -10.12 -11.30 32.89
CA LEU A 10 -9.12 -11.73 31.90
C LEU A 10 -8.84 -13.24 31.87
N ALA A 11 -9.62 -13.97 31.08
CA ALA A 11 -9.16 -15.20 30.46
C ALA A 11 -10.08 -15.44 29.27
N LEU A 12 -9.60 -15.14 28.05
CA LEU A 12 -10.06 -15.72 26.75
C LEU A 12 -9.40 -15.05 25.51
N LEU A 13 -8.18 -14.49 25.66
CA LEU A 13 -7.29 -14.20 24.53
C LEU A 13 -6.06 -15.12 24.61
N ASN A 14 -6.28 -16.43 24.73
CA ASN A 14 -5.23 -17.42 24.44
C ASN A 14 -5.10 -17.58 22.92
N GLY A 15 -4.70 -16.50 22.25
CA GLY A 15 -3.96 -16.60 21.00
C GLY A 15 -2.51 -16.44 21.37
N VAL A 16 -1.66 -17.40 20.99
CA VAL A 16 -0.21 -17.23 21.04
C VAL A 16 0.11 -15.95 20.27
N THR A 17 0.38 -14.86 20.97
CA THR A 17 0.95 -13.65 20.38
C THR A 17 2.38 -14.03 20.00
N ALA A 18 2.56 -14.52 18.77
CA ALA A 18 3.87 -14.43 18.16
C ALA A 18 4.24 -12.95 18.19
N ALA A 19 5.38 -12.60 18.81
CA ALA A 19 5.84 -11.22 18.84
C ALA A 19 5.93 -10.74 17.39
N ALA A 20 5.12 -9.76 17.02
CA ALA A 20 5.20 -9.15 15.70
C ALA A 20 6.60 -8.55 15.56
N SER A 21 7.26 -8.83 14.44
CA SER A 21 8.48 -8.09 14.09
C SER A 21 8.08 -6.64 13.86
N TYR A 22 8.87 -5.69 14.37
CA TYR A 22 8.79 -4.30 13.91
C TYR A 22 9.06 -4.30 12.41
N GLY A 23 8.06 -3.94 11.62
CA GLY A 23 8.08 -4.04 10.17
C GLY A 23 6.74 -3.63 9.59
N SER A 24 6.80 -2.96 8.43
CA SER A 24 5.68 -2.63 7.56
C SER A 24 5.99 -3.23 6.19
N ASP A 25 5.04 -3.96 5.62
CA ASP A 25 5.11 -4.55 4.28
C ASP A 25 4.47 -3.60 3.26
N THR A 26 4.90 -2.34 3.27
CA THR A 26 4.48 -1.40 2.24
C THR A 26 5.31 -1.69 1.00
N SER A 27 4.63 -2.12 -0.07
CA SER A 27 5.25 -2.40 -1.37
C SER A 27 6.06 -1.21 -1.89
N ASP A 28 7.20 -1.50 -2.52
CA ASP A 28 8.04 -0.49 -3.16
C ASP A 28 7.26 0.41 -4.14
N PRO A 29 7.60 1.71 -4.24
CA PRO A 29 6.98 2.61 -5.21
C PRO A 29 7.20 2.12 -6.64
N SER A 30 6.20 2.28 -7.50
CA SER A 30 6.38 1.99 -8.92
C SER A 30 7.45 2.91 -9.54
N PRO A 31 8.09 2.51 -10.66
CA PRO A 31 9.01 3.39 -11.38
C PRO A 31 8.38 4.73 -11.77
N ALA A 32 7.07 4.74 -12.09
CA ALA A 32 6.35 5.97 -12.40
C ALA A 32 6.18 6.88 -11.17
N MET A 33 5.93 6.30 -9.99
CA MET A 33 5.91 7.06 -8.74
C MET A 33 7.29 7.60 -8.39
N LEU A 34 8.37 6.82 -8.56
CA LEU A 34 9.74 7.29 -8.36
C LEU A 34 10.08 8.46 -9.29
N GLU A 35 9.73 8.37 -10.57
CA GLU A 35 9.92 9.48 -11.51
C GLU A 35 9.13 10.72 -11.09
N MET A 36 7.88 10.55 -10.64
CA MET A 36 7.08 11.64 -10.10
C MET A 36 7.72 12.27 -8.85
N LEU A 37 8.23 11.46 -7.93
CA LEU A 37 8.93 11.93 -6.73
C LEU A 37 10.15 12.76 -7.11
N GLU A 38 11.00 12.27 -8.01
CA GLU A 38 12.14 13.04 -8.53
C GLU A 38 11.71 14.35 -9.20
N GLN A 39 10.61 14.35 -9.94
CA GLN A 39 10.08 15.57 -10.55
C GLN A 39 9.61 16.58 -9.50
N LEU A 40 8.96 16.13 -8.43
CA LEU A 40 8.54 17.00 -7.33
C LEU A 40 9.74 17.59 -6.57
N GLU A 41 10.82 16.83 -6.43
CA GLU A 41 12.08 17.32 -5.88
C GLU A 41 12.75 18.35 -6.80
N LYS A 42 12.86 18.04 -8.11
CA LYS A 42 13.49 18.91 -9.12
C LYS A 42 12.70 20.21 -9.38
N LYS A 43 11.37 20.20 -9.24
CA LYS A 43 10.51 21.39 -9.41
C LYS A 43 10.59 22.41 -8.25
N LYS A 44 11.51 22.24 -7.30
CA LYS A 44 11.82 23.29 -6.33
C LYS A 44 12.33 24.54 -7.06
N PHE A 45 11.62 25.66 -6.84
CA PHE A 45 11.84 27.01 -7.41
C PHE A 45 11.32 27.28 -8.84
N GLN A 46 9.99 27.43 -8.97
CA GLN A 46 9.44 28.60 -9.66
C GLN A 46 8.33 29.21 -8.80
N GLY A 47 8.45 30.50 -8.50
CA GLY A 47 7.67 31.25 -7.52
C GLY A 47 6.17 31.25 -7.77
N VAL A 48 5.49 30.19 -7.32
CA VAL A 48 4.05 30.22 -7.08
C VAL A 48 3.87 30.83 -5.70
N GLN A 49 3.32 32.05 -5.67
CA GLN A 49 2.77 32.68 -4.47
C GLN A 49 2.02 31.63 -3.63
N ASP A 50 2.29 31.61 -2.33
CA ASP A 50 1.65 30.78 -1.31
C ASP A 50 0.14 31.05 -1.31
N ARG A 51 -0.56 30.43 -2.26
CA ARG A 51 -2.02 30.28 -2.19
C ARG A 51 -2.25 29.41 -0.97
N THR A 52 -3.02 29.90 -0.01
CA THR A 52 -3.45 29.12 1.16
C THR A 52 -3.94 27.77 0.68
N GLU A 53 -3.14 26.72 0.85
CA GLU A 53 -3.52 25.41 0.35
C GLU A 53 -4.74 24.93 1.13
N LEU A 54 -5.76 24.46 0.41
CA LEU A 54 -7.00 24.03 1.04
C LEU A 54 -6.74 22.88 2.02
N PRO A 55 -7.40 22.87 3.20
CA PRO A 55 -7.32 21.74 4.12
C PRO A 55 -7.76 20.44 3.45
N ILE A 56 -7.03 19.34 3.71
CA ILE A 56 -7.43 18.00 3.29
C ILE A 56 -8.24 17.38 4.43
N ASN A 57 -9.46 16.97 4.13
CA ASN A 57 -10.34 16.29 5.08
C ASN A 57 -10.61 14.88 4.58
N VAL A 58 -10.08 13.88 5.29
CA VAL A 58 -10.18 12.47 4.94
C VAL A 58 -11.31 11.83 5.75
N ASN A 59 -12.27 11.22 5.06
CA ASN A 59 -13.26 10.37 5.71
C ASN A 59 -12.60 9.02 6.01
N VAL A 60 -12.67 8.59 7.27
CA VAL A 60 -12.15 7.31 7.71
C VAL A 60 -13.30 6.31 7.84
N VAL A 61 -13.08 5.12 7.30
CA VAL A 61 -13.92 3.94 7.50
C VAL A 61 -13.08 2.89 8.22
N MET A 62 -13.59 2.38 9.35
CA MET A 62 -12.89 1.34 10.12
C MET A 62 -13.63 0.01 10.03
N HIS A 63 -12.92 -1.04 9.68
CA HIS A 63 -13.41 -2.41 9.64
C HIS A 63 -12.73 -3.21 10.76
N VAL A 64 -13.48 -3.49 11.82
CA VAL A 64 -13.01 -4.32 12.94
C VAL A 64 -13.33 -5.78 12.66
N ILE A 65 -12.29 -6.59 12.53
CA ILE A 65 -12.40 -8.02 12.29
C ILE A 65 -12.22 -8.76 13.60
N THR A 66 -13.13 -9.68 13.89
CA THR A 66 -13.06 -10.53 15.08
C THR A 66 -13.11 -12.00 14.74
N ARG A 67 -12.53 -12.83 15.61
CA ARG A 67 -12.61 -14.29 15.49
C ARG A 67 -14.02 -14.81 15.78
N LEU A 68 -14.65 -14.26 16.81
CA LEU A 68 -15.97 -14.66 17.32
C LEU A 68 -16.89 -13.44 17.36
N GLU A 69 -18.19 -13.69 17.22
CA GLU A 69 -19.21 -12.64 17.21
C GLU A 69 -19.31 -11.92 18.57
N GLU A 70 -19.24 -12.66 19.67
CA GLU A 70 -19.21 -12.12 21.04
C GLU A 70 -18.00 -11.20 21.33
N HIS A 71 -16.97 -11.22 20.48
CA HIS A 71 -15.81 -10.35 20.61
C HIS A 71 -15.96 -9.03 19.85
N GLN A 72 -17.02 -8.86 19.05
CA GLN A 72 -17.18 -7.66 18.23
C GLN A 72 -17.12 -6.38 19.05
N ASP A 73 -17.67 -6.36 20.26
CA ASP A 73 -17.70 -5.16 21.11
C ASP A 73 -16.47 -5.01 22.04
N GLN A 74 -15.49 -5.90 21.98
CA GLN A 74 -14.27 -5.80 22.81
C GLN A 74 -13.39 -4.62 22.40
N ILE A 75 -13.31 -4.32 21.10
CA ILE A 75 -12.64 -3.12 20.60
C ILE A 75 -13.66 -1.99 20.59
N ARG A 76 -13.66 -1.16 21.63
CA ARG A 76 -14.67 -0.11 21.80
C ARG A 76 -14.50 1.04 20.80
N ASN A 77 -15.60 1.73 20.46
CA ASN A 77 -15.55 2.88 19.56
C ASN A 77 -14.67 4.03 20.11
N ASP A 78 -14.49 4.16 21.44
CA ASP A 78 -13.60 5.18 22.00
C ASP A 78 -12.12 4.89 21.70
N GLU A 79 -11.71 3.63 21.61
CA GLU A 79 -10.35 3.24 21.20
C GLU A 79 -10.09 3.59 19.73
N LEU A 80 -11.08 3.33 18.87
CA LEU A 80 -11.04 3.70 17.45
C LEU A 80 -10.97 5.22 17.26
N ARG A 81 -11.74 5.99 18.04
CA ARG A 81 -11.70 7.47 18.01
C ARG A 81 -10.36 8.00 18.52
N LYS A 82 -9.81 7.44 19.60
CA LYS A 82 -8.46 7.78 20.08
C LYS A 82 -7.40 7.56 19.00
N GLN A 83 -7.54 6.50 18.20
CA GLN A 83 -6.64 6.27 17.07
C GLN A 83 -6.72 7.40 16.03
N VAL A 84 -7.93 7.87 15.72
CA VAL A 84 -8.14 9.00 14.79
C VAL A 84 -7.63 10.32 15.38
N ASP A 85 -7.78 10.54 16.69
CA ASP A 85 -7.20 11.69 17.38
C ASP A 85 -5.67 11.70 17.29
N MET A 86 -5.03 10.53 17.43
CA MET A 86 -3.58 10.38 17.27
C MET A 86 -3.12 10.69 15.84
N MET A 87 -3.90 10.28 14.83
CA MET A 87 -3.65 10.63 13.44
C MET A 87 -3.81 12.14 13.21
N ASN A 88 -4.89 12.75 13.71
CA ASN A 88 -5.10 14.19 13.63
C ASN A 88 -3.93 14.99 14.23
N ALA A 89 -3.44 14.59 15.41
CA ALA A 89 -2.30 15.22 16.04
C ALA A 89 -1.00 15.10 15.20
N ALA A 90 -0.76 13.94 14.58
CA ALA A 90 0.43 13.71 13.77
C ALA A 90 0.45 14.49 12.45
N PHE A 91 -0.73 14.67 11.82
CA PHE A 91 -0.87 15.28 10.50
C PHE A 91 -1.28 16.76 10.52
N GLN A 92 -1.57 17.34 11.70
CA GLN A 92 -2.09 18.70 11.85
C GLN A 92 -1.24 19.78 11.17
N LEU A 93 0.10 19.68 11.25
CA LEU A 93 1.01 20.65 10.62
C LEU A 93 0.90 20.67 9.08
N GLY A 94 0.34 19.61 8.49
CA GLY A 94 0.08 19.50 7.05
C GLY A 94 -1.32 19.97 6.66
N SER A 95 -2.12 20.52 7.59
CA SER A 95 -3.54 20.83 7.35
C SER A 95 -4.31 19.63 6.77
N ILE A 96 -3.98 18.43 7.26
CA ILE A 96 -4.65 17.17 6.95
C ILE A 96 -5.39 16.75 8.21
N SER A 97 -6.69 16.46 8.08
CA SER A 97 -7.53 15.98 9.17
C SER A 97 -8.30 14.74 8.75
N PHE A 98 -8.68 13.95 9.75
CA PHE A 98 -9.38 12.68 9.63
C PHE A 98 -10.66 12.73 10.46
N SER A 99 -11.75 12.23 9.88
CA SER A 99 -13.03 12.13 10.57
C SER A 99 -13.55 10.70 10.54
N LEU A 100 -13.93 10.18 11.71
CA LEU A 100 -14.58 8.90 11.88
C LEU A 100 -15.94 9.12 12.54
N ARG A 101 -17.00 8.64 11.89
CA ARG A 101 -18.36 8.64 12.41
C ARG A 101 -18.73 7.22 12.82
N ASP A 102 -19.64 7.07 13.78
CA ASP A 102 -20.02 5.73 14.27
C ASP A 102 -20.62 4.86 13.17
N GLU A 103 -21.36 5.45 12.22
CA GLU A 103 -21.91 4.75 11.06
C GLU A 103 -20.85 4.26 10.05
N HIS A 104 -19.59 4.69 10.21
CA HIS A 104 -18.45 4.24 9.40
C HIS A 104 -17.56 3.22 10.13
N VAL A 105 -18.02 2.68 11.27
CA VAL A 105 -17.40 1.56 11.96
C VAL A 105 -18.18 0.28 11.62
N PHE A 106 -17.52 -0.63 10.92
CA PHE A 106 -18.08 -1.93 10.53
C PHE A 106 -17.40 -3.04 11.34
N ARG A 107 -18.17 -3.98 11.87
CA ARG A 107 -17.66 -5.14 12.61
C ARG A 107 -17.97 -6.42 11.85
N THR A 108 -16.98 -7.26 11.62
CA THR A 108 -17.13 -8.51 10.86
C THR A 108 -16.49 -9.67 11.61
N THR A 109 -17.28 -10.71 11.86
CA THR A 109 -16.75 -11.98 12.38
C THR A 109 -16.20 -12.81 11.22
N ASN A 110 -14.88 -12.96 11.16
CA ASN A 110 -14.25 -13.86 10.20
C ASN A 110 -12.93 -14.41 10.78
N PRO A 111 -12.89 -15.68 11.22
CA PRO A 111 -11.70 -16.25 11.85
C PRO A 111 -10.51 -16.41 10.89
N ILE A 112 -10.75 -16.51 9.58
CA ILE A 112 -9.69 -16.61 8.55
C ILE A 112 -8.98 -15.26 8.45
N TRP A 113 -9.74 -14.19 8.22
CA TRP A 113 -9.18 -12.84 8.15
C TRP A 113 -8.55 -12.42 9.49
N PHE A 114 -9.16 -12.80 10.61
CA PHE A 114 -8.62 -12.53 11.95
C PHE A 114 -7.25 -13.18 12.17
N ALA A 115 -7.01 -14.36 11.59
CA ALA A 115 -5.74 -15.08 11.69
C ALA A 115 -4.65 -14.55 10.72
N GLY A 116 -4.95 -13.50 9.95
CA GLY A 116 -4.04 -12.94 8.96
C GLY A 116 -4.06 -13.68 7.62
N ASP A 117 -5.03 -14.57 7.40
CA ASP A 117 -5.19 -15.30 6.16
C ASP A 117 -6.18 -14.56 5.24
N ASP A 118 -5.90 -14.52 3.93
CA ASP A 118 -6.74 -13.82 2.93
C ASP A 118 -7.01 -12.32 3.21
N LEU A 119 -6.00 -11.59 3.71
CA LEU A 119 -6.13 -10.15 3.98
C LEU A 119 -6.43 -9.33 2.70
N HIS A 120 -5.90 -9.73 1.55
CA HIS A 120 -6.24 -9.11 0.27
C HIS A 120 -7.70 -9.37 -0.15
N GLY A 121 -8.25 -10.57 0.10
CA GLY A 121 -9.67 -10.86 -0.13
C GLY A 121 -10.57 -10.05 0.80
N MET A 122 -10.17 -9.89 2.06
CA MET A 122 -10.84 -9.01 3.03
C MET A 122 -10.93 -7.57 2.52
N GLN A 123 -9.81 -6.96 2.14
CA GLN A 123 -9.79 -5.56 1.65
C GLN A 123 -10.70 -5.38 0.44
N ARG A 124 -10.58 -6.26 -0.57
CA ARG A 124 -11.42 -6.21 -1.78
C ARG A 124 -12.90 -6.34 -1.48
N ARG A 125 -13.27 -7.11 -0.46
CA ARG A 125 -14.67 -7.36 -0.11
C ARG A 125 -15.29 -6.25 0.73
N LEU A 126 -14.50 -5.64 1.61
CA LEU A 126 -15.01 -4.74 2.64
C LEU A 126 -14.83 -3.26 2.31
N ARG A 127 -13.93 -2.89 1.39
CA ARG A 127 -13.67 -1.49 1.04
C ARG A 127 -14.95 -0.68 0.81
N LYS A 128 -14.95 0.57 1.30
CA LYS A 128 -15.99 1.57 1.07
C LYS A 128 -15.42 2.91 0.62
N GLY A 129 -16.22 3.67 -0.13
CA GLY A 129 -15.87 5.01 -0.58
C GLY A 129 -14.97 5.04 -1.81
N ASP A 130 -14.53 6.25 -2.15
CA ASP A 130 -13.70 6.58 -3.31
C ASP A 130 -12.20 6.61 -2.95
N ALA A 131 -11.37 7.20 -3.81
CA ALA A 131 -9.93 7.35 -3.60
C ALA A 131 -9.57 8.32 -2.44
N LYS A 132 -10.52 9.17 -2.02
CA LYS A 132 -10.37 10.14 -0.92
C LYS A 132 -10.73 9.55 0.45
N THR A 133 -11.30 8.34 0.46
CA THR A 133 -11.75 7.67 1.69
C THR A 133 -10.69 6.67 2.18
N LEU A 134 -10.20 6.88 3.39
CA LEU A 134 -9.23 5.98 4.04
C LEU A 134 -9.97 4.82 4.71
N ASN A 135 -9.72 3.60 4.25
CA ASN A 135 -10.20 2.39 4.90
C ASN A 135 -9.09 1.83 5.81
N ILE A 136 -9.40 1.59 7.09
CA ILE A 136 -8.50 0.97 8.06
C ILE A 136 -9.11 -0.36 8.51
N TYR A 137 -8.39 -1.45 8.31
CA TYR A 137 -8.80 -2.81 8.70
C TYR A 137 -8.04 -3.22 9.95
N VAL A 138 -8.77 -3.42 11.04
CA VAL A 138 -8.23 -3.83 12.34
C VAL A 138 -8.45 -5.32 12.50
N THR A 139 -7.39 -6.12 12.49
CA THR A 139 -7.45 -7.60 12.52
C THR A 139 -6.64 -8.20 13.67
N GLY A 140 -6.72 -9.51 13.88
CA GLY A 140 -6.02 -10.23 14.95
C GLY A 140 -4.53 -10.42 14.68
N THR A 141 -4.16 -10.76 13.45
CA THR A 141 -2.79 -11.00 13.01
C THR A 141 -2.60 -10.40 11.64
N VAL A 142 -1.49 -9.70 11.41
CA VAL A 142 -1.10 -9.21 10.10
C VAL A 142 0.15 -9.97 9.67
N LYS A 143 0.14 -10.51 8.46
CA LYS A 143 1.27 -11.23 7.87
C LYS A 143 1.75 -10.47 6.65
N ASP A 144 3.06 -10.32 6.56
CA ASP A 144 3.78 -9.89 5.36
C ASP A 144 3.53 -10.90 4.24
N GLY A 145 3.14 -10.40 3.06
CA GLY A 145 2.69 -11.22 1.94
C GLY A 145 3.79 -12.08 1.33
N ASP A 146 5.04 -11.60 1.40
CA ASP A 146 6.20 -12.22 0.76
C ASP A 146 6.94 -13.18 1.70
N SER A 147 7.13 -12.79 2.95
CA SER A 147 7.89 -13.52 3.96
C SER A 147 7.03 -14.34 4.91
N GLY A 148 5.72 -14.08 4.97
CA GLY A 148 4.78 -14.71 5.92
C GLY A 148 5.03 -14.32 7.38
N LYS A 149 5.92 -13.37 7.64
CA LYS A 149 6.24 -12.90 9.00
C LYS A 149 5.08 -12.09 9.57
N VAL A 150 4.88 -12.20 10.88
CA VAL A 150 3.92 -11.35 11.59
C VAL A 150 4.49 -9.94 11.71
N ILE A 151 3.73 -8.96 11.23
CA ILE A 151 4.04 -7.53 11.23
C ILE A 151 2.93 -6.75 11.95
N GLN A 152 3.14 -5.46 12.21
CA GLN A 152 2.15 -4.63 12.90
C GLN A 152 1.07 -4.08 11.95
N GLY A 153 1.45 -3.80 10.71
CA GLY A 153 0.54 -3.30 9.69
C GLY A 153 1.21 -3.12 8.33
N TYR A 154 0.41 -2.76 7.34
CA TYR A 154 0.86 -2.33 6.02
C TYR A 154 -0.14 -1.36 5.41
N ALA A 155 0.31 -0.61 4.41
CA ALA A 155 -0.55 0.16 3.51
C ALA A 155 -0.16 -0.05 2.05
N ARG A 156 -1.04 0.37 1.15
CA ARG A 156 -0.69 0.56 -0.27
C ARG A 156 -0.34 2.02 -0.51
N LEU A 157 0.77 2.22 -1.23
CA LEU A 157 1.14 3.52 -1.78
C LEU A 157 0.03 4.02 -2.75
N PRO A 158 -0.12 5.35 -2.89
CA PRO A 158 -1.23 5.92 -3.65
C PRO A 158 -1.21 5.61 -5.16
N ASP A 159 -0.04 5.29 -5.73
CA ASP A 159 0.11 4.91 -7.13
C ASP A 159 -0.49 3.53 -7.44
N ALA A 160 -0.59 2.64 -6.44
CA ALA A 160 -1.20 1.32 -6.57
C ALA A 160 -2.67 1.38 -7.02
N ILE A 161 -3.35 2.52 -6.83
CA ILE A 161 -4.71 2.79 -7.31
C ILE A 161 -4.79 2.72 -8.85
N SER A 162 -3.68 2.97 -9.54
CA SER A 162 -3.58 2.86 -11.00
C SER A 162 -3.23 1.44 -11.46
N GLY A 163 -3.00 0.51 -10.52
CA GLY A 163 -2.69 -0.88 -10.78
C GLY A 163 -3.92 -1.76 -10.99
N PRO A 164 -3.73 -3.08 -11.21
CA PRO A 164 -4.81 -4.00 -11.55
C PRO A 164 -5.85 -4.19 -10.44
N ASP A 165 -5.46 -4.03 -9.17
CA ASP A 165 -6.41 -4.08 -8.05
C ASP A 165 -7.21 -2.77 -7.90
N GLY A 166 -6.80 -1.69 -8.58
CA GLY A 166 -7.37 -0.37 -8.43
C GLY A 166 -7.43 0.03 -6.96
N LEU A 167 -8.62 0.43 -6.51
CA LEU A 167 -8.87 0.73 -5.10
C LEU A 167 -9.01 -0.51 -4.21
N GLY A 168 -9.11 -1.73 -4.76
CA GLY A 168 -9.49 -2.94 -4.03
C GLY A 168 -8.55 -3.33 -2.88
N LEU A 169 -7.28 -2.96 -2.95
CA LEU A 169 -6.29 -3.15 -1.87
C LEU A 169 -5.86 -1.83 -1.20
N ASP A 170 -6.43 -0.70 -1.61
CA ASP A 170 -6.11 0.60 -1.01
C ASP A 170 -6.64 0.67 0.43
N GLY A 171 -5.84 1.29 1.30
CA GLY A 171 -6.12 1.44 2.73
C GLY A 171 -4.96 0.94 3.59
N VAL A 172 -5.24 0.82 4.89
CA VAL A 172 -4.30 0.38 5.94
C VAL A 172 -4.84 -0.90 6.57
N VAL A 173 -3.99 -1.92 6.72
CA VAL A 173 -4.30 -3.11 7.52
C VAL A 173 -3.39 -3.11 8.74
N MET A 174 -3.94 -3.29 9.93
CA MET A 174 -3.18 -3.25 11.19
C MET A 174 -3.71 -4.28 12.20
N GLY A 175 -2.81 -4.72 13.08
CA GLY A 175 -3.17 -5.55 14.22
C GLY A 175 -3.97 -4.75 15.25
N PHE A 176 -4.98 -5.36 15.86
CA PHE A 176 -5.76 -4.76 16.95
C PHE A 176 -4.90 -4.39 18.17
N ASP A 177 -3.72 -5.00 18.27
CA ASP A 177 -2.72 -4.74 19.28
C ASP A 177 -1.88 -3.50 19.10
N SER A 178 -1.98 -2.88 17.94
CA SER A 178 -1.40 -1.56 17.67
C SER A 178 -2.34 -0.39 17.97
N LEU A 179 -3.61 -0.63 18.36
CA LEU A 179 -4.51 0.44 18.77
C LEU A 179 -4.04 1.15 20.05
N PRO A 180 -4.38 2.43 20.27
CA PRO A 180 -3.98 3.15 21.48
C PRO A 180 -4.67 2.56 22.70
N ARG A 181 -3.92 1.80 23.51
CA ARG A 181 -4.44 1.06 24.66
C ARG A 181 -3.37 0.78 25.71
N GLU A 182 -3.83 0.53 26.93
CA GLU A 182 -2.99 -0.10 27.94
C GLU A 182 -2.83 -1.58 27.58
N SER A 183 -1.59 -2.04 27.45
CA SER A 183 -1.30 -3.45 27.20
C SER A 183 -1.54 -4.28 28.46
N ALA A 184 -1.71 -5.60 28.28
CA ALA A 184 -1.85 -6.54 29.39
C ALA A 184 -0.65 -6.55 30.35
N HIS A 185 0.49 -5.98 29.94
CA HIS A 185 1.72 -5.89 30.73
C HIS A 185 1.97 -4.48 31.30
N GLY A 186 1.00 -3.56 31.18
CA GLY A 186 1.09 -2.20 31.72
C GLY A 186 1.88 -1.21 30.85
N SER A 187 2.35 -1.62 29.66
CA SER A 187 2.91 -0.69 28.67
C SER A 187 1.79 -0.01 27.88
N ILE A 188 1.96 1.27 27.53
CA ILE A 188 0.98 2.00 26.71
C ILE A 188 1.38 1.88 25.25
N VAL A 189 0.51 1.30 24.42
CA VAL A 189 0.63 1.35 22.96
C VAL A 189 0.13 2.72 22.50
N LYS A 190 0.92 3.49 21.75
CA LYS A 190 0.62 4.88 21.37
C LYS A 190 -0.01 5.00 19.98
N GLY A 191 -0.40 3.90 19.33
CA GLY A 191 -1.11 3.94 18.05
C GLY A 191 -0.32 4.55 16.89
N LYS A 192 1.03 4.49 16.89
CA LYS A 192 1.83 5.05 15.80
C LYS A 192 1.85 4.17 14.57
N THR A 193 1.52 2.88 14.66
CA THR A 193 1.36 2.01 13.49
C THR A 193 0.37 2.62 12.49
N ALA A 194 -0.85 3.00 12.90
CA ALA A 194 -1.79 3.61 11.96
C ALA A 194 -1.29 4.96 11.41
N VAL A 195 -0.52 5.73 12.19
CA VAL A 195 0.09 6.98 11.74
C VAL A 195 1.13 6.71 10.65
N HIS A 196 2.01 5.73 10.86
CA HIS A 196 3.03 5.27 9.93
C HIS A 196 2.40 4.76 8.63
N GLU A 197 1.47 3.81 8.72
CA GLU A 197 0.81 3.23 7.56
C GLU A 197 -0.03 4.27 6.80
N THR A 198 -0.65 5.22 7.50
CA THR A 198 -1.33 6.34 6.83
C THR A 198 -0.33 7.25 6.11
N GLY A 199 0.89 7.42 6.64
CA GLY A 199 1.98 8.09 5.93
C GLY A 199 2.27 7.44 4.58
N HIS A 200 2.37 6.12 4.52
CA HIS A 200 2.49 5.36 3.27
C HIS A 200 1.27 5.52 2.35
N TRP A 201 0.04 5.51 2.89
CA TRP A 201 -1.16 5.76 2.11
C TRP A 201 -1.18 7.15 1.46
N PHE A 202 -0.51 8.13 2.06
CA PHE A 202 -0.24 9.45 1.47
C PHE A 202 1.01 9.50 0.56
N GLY A 203 1.76 8.41 0.46
CA GLY A 203 2.93 8.26 -0.41
C GLY A 203 4.26 8.66 0.24
N LEU A 204 4.34 8.67 1.56
CA LEU A 204 5.61 8.80 2.27
C LEU A 204 6.34 7.45 2.24
N LEU A 205 7.66 7.50 2.00
CA LEU A 205 8.51 6.33 2.02
C LEU A 205 9.25 6.24 3.37
N HIS A 206 9.79 5.07 3.69
CA HIS A 206 10.61 4.92 4.88
C HIS A 206 11.86 5.78 4.78
N THR A 207 12.15 6.56 5.82
CA THR A 207 13.34 7.44 5.89
C THR A 207 14.66 6.69 5.96
N ASN A 208 14.61 5.35 5.98
CA ASN A 208 15.74 4.48 6.25
C ASN A 208 16.14 3.57 5.08
N THR A 209 15.56 3.81 3.90
CA THR A 209 15.77 3.01 2.68
C THR A 209 16.93 3.52 1.80
N GLY A 210 17.43 4.72 2.09
CA GLY A 210 18.60 5.30 1.42
C GLY A 210 19.96 4.86 1.98
N ASP A 211 21.03 5.43 1.43
CA ASP A 211 22.39 5.31 1.97
C ASP A 211 22.74 6.55 2.81
N CYS A 212 24.00 6.73 3.19
CA CYS A 212 24.41 7.89 3.99
C CYS A 212 24.51 9.19 3.18
N LEU A 213 24.37 9.12 1.86
CA LEU A 213 24.52 10.22 0.91
C LEU A 213 23.19 10.58 0.23
N ASN A 214 22.25 9.64 0.17
CA ASN A 214 20.95 9.76 -0.48
C ASN A 214 19.86 9.36 0.53
N ASP A 215 18.85 10.21 0.68
CA ASP A 215 17.74 10.03 1.62
C ASP A 215 16.91 8.77 1.33
N GLY A 216 16.80 8.38 0.07
CA GLY A 216 16.06 7.19 -0.41
C GLY A 216 14.55 7.32 -0.27
N ASP A 217 14.09 8.27 0.57
CA ASP A 217 12.69 8.59 0.77
C ASP A 217 12.23 9.80 -0.04
N HIS A 218 13.11 10.47 -0.78
CA HIS A 218 12.80 11.61 -1.64
C HIS A 218 12.19 12.83 -0.93
N VAL A 219 12.77 13.25 0.20
CA VAL A 219 12.46 14.51 0.90
C VAL A 219 13.73 15.15 1.47
N ASP A 220 14.05 16.35 1.00
CA ASP A 220 15.31 17.01 1.41
C ASP A 220 15.45 17.29 2.92
N ASP A 221 14.35 17.39 3.68
CA ASP A 221 14.41 17.68 5.12
C ASP A 221 14.37 16.42 6.02
N THR A 222 14.26 15.24 5.41
CA THR A 222 14.61 13.95 6.00
C THR A 222 16.08 13.70 5.73
N ARG A 223 16.85 13.46 6.80
CA ARG A 223 18.29 13.24 6.64
C ARG A 223 18.52 11.83 6.10
N PRO A 224 19.47 11.64 5.18
CA PRO A 224 19.93 10.31 4.78
C PRO A 224 20.32 9.48 5.99
N GLY A 225 19.90 8.22 5.98
CA GLY A 225 20.17 7.33 7.09
C GLY A 225 19.89 5.90 6.68
N ARG A 226 20.87 5.03 6.87
CA ARG A 226 20.66 3.59 6.87
C ARG A 226 20.28 3.18 8.29
N SER A 227 19.16 2.50 8.50
CA SER A 227 18.84 1.92 9.82
C SER A 227 18.63 0.43 9.68
N THR A 228 19.09 -0.33 10.68
CA THR A 228 18.50 -1.62 11.00
C THR A 228 17.31 -1.37 11.95
N ASN A 229 16.36 -2.30 12.04
CA ASN A 229 15.22 -2.15 12.93
C ASN A 229 15.73 -1.92 14.36
N SER A 230 15.45 -0.76 14.95
CA SER A 230 15.94 -0.44 16.29
C SER A 230 14.84 -0.62 17.32
N GLU A 231 15.06 -1.59 18.23
CA GLU A 231 14.24 -1.76 19.43
C GLU A 231 14.49 -0.66 20.47
N THR A 232 15.41 0.27 20.20
CA THR A 232 15.77 1.36 21.13
C THR A 232 15.54 2.72 20.49
N CYS A 233 15.26 3.74 21.31
CA CYS A 233 15.21 5.13 20.85
C CYS A 233 16.59 5.77 20.66
N GLN A 234 17.63 4.94 20.46
CA GLN A 234 18.97 5.42 20.19
C GLN A 234 19.19 5.46 18.67
N PRO A 235 19.69 6.57 18.11
CA PRO A 235 20.03 6.61 16.71
C PRO A 235 21.13 5.60 16.41
N GLU A 236 20.83 4.66 15.52
CA GLU A 236 21.84 3.73 15.01
C GLU A 236 22.87 4.49 14.18
N LYS A 237 24.14 4.09 14.32
CA LYS A 237 25.29 4.83 13.77
C LYS A 237 25.98 4.14 12.58
N PRO A 238 25.35 4.00 11.39
CA PRO A 238 26.12 3.78 10.17
C PRO A 238 26.42 5.07 9.40
N CYS A 239 25.68 6.17 9.64
CA CYS A 239 25.87 7.45 8.92
C CYS A 239 26.32 8.59 9.86
N PRO A 240 27.13 9.57 9.40
CA PRO A 240 27.51 10.73 10.20
C PRO A 240 26.29 11.61 10.53
N GLY A 241 25.81 11.54 11.76
CA GLY A 241 24.63 12.28 12.23
C GLY A 241 23.69 11.39 13.03
N GLN A 242 22.79 12.00 13.82
CA GLN A 242 21.73 11.25 14.48
C GLN A 242 20.62 10.99 13.45
N GLY A 243 20.38 9.72 13.09
CA GLY A 243 19.18 9.32 12.37
C GLY A 243 17.93 9.73 13.15
N ARG A 244 16.84 10.10 12.46
CA ARG A 244 15.59 10.51 13.10
C ARG A 244 14.80 9.28 13.58
N VAL A 245 15.23 8.70 14.69
CA VAL A 245 14.49 7.67 15.43
C VAL A 245 13.12 8.13 15.90
N ASP A 246 12.91 9.46 15.88
CA ASP A 246 11.68 10.15 16.20
C ASP A 246 10.76 10.39 14.99
N ASN A 247 11.16 9.98 13.79
CA ASN A 247 10.31 10.11 12.61
C ASN A 247 9.25 9.00 12.58
N PHE A 248 8.00 9.33 12.26
CA PHE A 248 6.95 8.32 12.11
C PHE A 248 7.24 7.32 11.00
N MET A 249 8.01 7.67 9.97
CA MET A 249 8.39 6.77 8.86
C MET A 249 9.69 5.98 9.11
N SER A 250 10.19 5.95 10.36
CA SER A 250 11.35 5.15 10.74
C SER A 250 10.94 3.75 11.22
N TRP A 251 11.81 2.76 11.06
CA TRP A 251 11.62 1.39 11.60
C TRP A 251 11.96 1.28 13.10
N THR A 252 11.71 2.33 13.87
CA THR A 252 11.91 2.37 15.33
C THR A 252 10.65 1.99 16.08
N HIS A 253 10.84 1.60 17.34
CA HIS A 253 9.74 1.31 18.26
C HIS A 253 8.75 2.48 18.37
N ASP A 254 7.45 2.16 18.49
CA ASP A 254 6.30 3.08 18.62
C ASP A 254 6.54 4.20 19.65
N GLU A 255 7.28 3.89 20.72
CA GLU A 255 7.59 4.82 21.79
C GLU A 255 8.51 5.97 21.38
N CYS A 256 9.36 5.74 20.37
CA CYS A 256 10.38 6.66 19.90
C CYS A 256 9.83 7.65 18.87
N GLN A 257 8.85 7.23 18.07
CA GLN A 257 8.28 7.99 16.97
C GLN A 257 7.39 9.15 17.45
N GLN A 258 7.62 10.36 16.91
CA GLN A 258 7.01 11.58 17.41
C GLN A 258 6.51 12.55 16.33
N ARG A 259 7.08 12.55 15.12
CA ARG A 259 6.76 13.58 14.12
C ARG A 259 6.99 13.19 12.67
N PHE A 260 6.28 13.86 11.77
CA PHE A 260 6.69 14.07 10.38
C PHE A 260 7.51 15.36 10.26
N THR A 261 8.28 15.48 9.19
CA THR A 261 8.91 16.75 8.80
C THR A 261 7.94 17.59 7.96
N PRO A 262 8.15 18.93 7.87
CA PRO A 262 7.39 19.78 6.95
C PRO A 262 7.48 19.30 5.49
N GLY A 263 8.64 18.81 5.04
CA GLY A 263 8.84 18.27 3.70
C GLY A 263 8.03 17.01 3.43
N GLN A 264 7.95 16.08 4.41
CA GLN A 264 7.08 14.92 4.32
C GLN A 264 5.61 15.34 4.17
N LEU A 265 5.11 16.25 5.02
CA LEU A 265 3.71 16.69 4.93
C LEU A 265 3.41 17.44 3.63
N LYS A 266 4.37 18.22 3.11
CA LYS A 266 4.25 18.84 1.78
C LYS A 266 4.13 17.77 0.67
N ARG A 267 4.97 16.74 0.69
CA ARG A 267 4.93 15.62 -0.27
C ARG A 267 3.61 14.86 -0.20
N ALA A 268 3.14 14.54 1.01
CA ALA A 268 1.84 13.91 1.22
C ALA A 268 0.70 14.68 0.52
N ARG A 269 0.72 16.02 0.62
CA ARG A 269 -0.28 16.88 -0.03
C ARG A 269 -0.15 16.91 -1.55
N GLN A 270 1.07 16.89 -2.08
CA GLN A 270 1.31 16.82 -3.53
C GLN A 270 0.78 15.51 -4.12
N LEU A 271 1.10 14.37 -3.48
CA LEU A 271 0.65 13.06 -3.94
C LEU A 271 -0.85 12.84 -3.73
N TRP A 272 -1.44 13.43 -2.68
CA TRP A 272 -2.90 13.50 -2.53
C TRP A 272 -3.56 14.12 -3.76
N LYS A 273 -3.08 15.29 -4.22
CA LYS A 273 -3.61 15.95 -5.42
C LYS A 273 -3.40 15.13 -6.68
N ILE A 274 -2.35 14.32 -6.77
CA ILE A 274 -2.08 13.52 -7.98
C ILE A 274 -2.98 12.28 -8.03
N TYR A 275 -3.09 11.53 -6.94
CA TYR A 275 -3.68 10.19 -6.95
C TYR A 275 -5.06 10.10 -6.31
N ARG A 276 -5.40 10.99 -5.38
CA ARG A 276 -6.63 10.90 -4.57
C ARG A 276 -7.63 12.01 -4.89
N ASP A 277 -7.15 13.19 -5.26
CA ASP A 277 -7.99 14.34 -5.63
C ASP A 277 -7.42 15.17 -6.80
N PRO A 278 -7.35 14.59 -8.01
CA PRO A 278 -6.82 15.26 -9.22
C PRO A 278 -7.59 16.51 -9.61
N GLU A 279 -8.86 16.64 -9.24
CA GLU A 279 -9.67 17.83 -9.51
C GLU A 279 -9.17 19.08 -8.79
N GLN A 280 -8.38 18.93 -7.72
CA GLN A 280 -7.72 20.03 -7.00
C GLN A 280 -6.25 20.25 -7.42
N SER A 281 -5.77 19.58 -8.47
CA SER A 281 -4.38 19.71 -8.91
C SER A 281 -4.17 20.93 -9.82
N ASP A 282 -3.39 21.90 -9.36
CA ASP A 282 -2.85 23.01 -10.19
C ASP A 282 -1.67 22.52 -11.08
N VAL A 283 -1.43 21.20 -11.18
CA VAL A 283 -0.36 20.65 -12.01
C VAL A 283 -0.84 20.68 -13.46
N PRO A 284 -0.22 21.45 -14.36
CA PRO A 284 -0.60 21.43 -15.76
C PRO A 284 -0.46 20.01 -16.27
N ASN A 285 -1.53 19.49 -16.85
CA ASN A 285 -1.53 18.24 -17.61
C ASN A 285 -0.54 18.40 -18.76
N SER A 286 0.73 18.01 -18.58
CA SER A 286 1.74 18.09 -19.64
C SER A 286 1.55 16.89 -20.58
N SER A 287 0.44 16.89 -21.31
CA SER A 287 0.17 15.95 -22.39
C SER A 287 0.18 16.68 -23.74
N THR A 288 1.26 17.39 -24.07
CA THR A 288 1.56 17.80 -25.45
C THR A 288 3.06 18.07 -25.56
N ASP A 289 3.84 17.08 -25.95
CA ASP A 289 4.87 17.18 -26.99
C ASP A 289 5.71 15.89 -27.01
N ALA A 290 5.42 15.03 -27.98
CA ALA A 290 6.30 13.92 -28.36
C ALA A 290 6.25 13.75 -29.88
N THR A 291 6.53 14.85 -30.59
CA THR A 291 6.85 14.79 -32.03
C THR A 291 8.35 14.60 -32.20
N LYS A 292 8.80 13.33 -32.18
CA LYS A 292 10.02 12.90 -32.88
C LYS A 292 9.99 11.38 -33.12
N PRO A 293 10.27 10.89 -34.35
CA PRO A 293 10.10 9.49 -34.70
C PRO A 293 11.31 8.63 -34.28
N GLY A 294 11.02 7.47 -33.68
CA GLY A 294 11.94 6.32 -33.58
C GLY A 294 11.76 5.38 -34.78
N PRO A 295 12.62 4.36 -34.95
CA PRO A 295 12.74 3.62 -36.21
C PRO A 295 11.53 2.71 -36.49
N THR A 296 11.06 2.75 -37.73
CA THR A 296 10.02 1.91 -38.31
C THR A 296 10.48 0.45 -38.43
N ILE A 297 9.65 -0.49 -37.97
CA ILE A 297 9.76 -1.91 -38.31
C ILE A 297 8.45 -2.33 -38.96
N GLU A 298 8.49 -2.68 -40.24
CA GLU A 298 7.33 -3.21 -40.95
C GLU A 298 7.04 -4.66 -40.54
N ALA A 299 5.79 -4.94 -40.22
CA ALA A 299 5.25 -6.30 -40.24
C ALA A 299 4.22 -6.42 -41.35
N ASP A 300 4.42 -7.41 -42.22
CA ASP A 300 3.40 -7.90 -43.13
C ASP A 300 2.58 -9.01 -42.49
N ASN A 301 1.28 -8.95 -42.77
CA ASN A 301 0.18 -9.91 -42.66
C ASN A 301 0.41 -11.14 -41.77
N LEU A 302 -0.39 -11.34 -40.71
CA LEU A 302 -0.74 -12.71 -40.30
C LEU A 302 -2.02 -12.81 -39.43
N PRO A 303 -2.95 -13.72 -39.79
CA PRO A 303 -3.98 -14.27 -38.92
C PRO A 303 -3.43 -15.40 -38.01
N THR A 304 -4.19 -15.64 -36.93
CA THR A 304 -4.10 -16.69 -35.89
C THR A 304 -3.17 -17.88 -36.14
N GLY A 305 -2.27 -18.10 -35.19
CA GLY A 305 -1.55 -19.37 -35.02
C GLY A 305 -0.64 -19.42 -33.80
N ALA A 306 -0.28 -18.25 -33.29
CA ALA A 306 0.34 -17.99 -31.99
C ALA A 306 0.29 -16.46 -31.84
N CYS A 307 0.25 -15.86 -30.63
CA CYS A 307 0.80 -14.49 -30.51
C CYS A 307 2.36 -14.58 -30.75
N ASN A 308 2.84 -15.36 -31.76
CA ASN A 308 4.22 -15.81 -32.10
C ASN A 308 5.26 -14.68 -32.10
N LYS A 309 4.75 -13.46 -32.18
CA LYS A 309 5.38 -12.16 -32.14
C LYS A 309 5.02 -11.49 -30.80
N PHE A 310 5.38 -12.09 -29.68
CA PHE A 310 5.33 -11.50 -28.32
C PHE A 310 6.39 -10.37 -28.20
N LEU A 311 6.56 -9.58 -29.27
CA LEU A 311 7.81 -9.05 -29.87
C LEU A 311 9.01 -8.90 -28.92
N LEU A 312 9.54 -10.08 -28.58
CA LEU A 312 10.95 -10.41 -28.39
C LEU A 312 11.66 -9.80 -27.18
N GLY A 313 11.13 -10.05 -25.98
CA GLY A 313 12.00 -10.18 -24.80
C GLY A 313 11.36 -9.81 -23.46
N GLU A 314 10.81 -10.81 -22.78
CA GLU A 314 10.79 -10.97 -21.31
C GLU A 314 9.66 -10.40 -20.43
N ARG A 315 8.59 -9.72 -20.88
CA ARG A 315 7.47 -9.34 -19.98
C ARG A 315 6.09 -9.27 -20.67
N PRO A 316 4.97 -9.43 -19.92
CA PRO A 316 3.62 -9.27 -20.47
C PRO A 316 3.43 -7.88 -21.10
N VAL A 317 2.83 -7.83 -22.28
CA VAL A 317 2.66 -6.62 -23.08
C VAL A 317 1.72 -5.65 -22.35
N THR A 318 2.20 -4.43 -22.08
CA THR A 318 1.40 -3.38 -21.45
C THR A 318 0.64 -2.57 -22.50
N GLN A 319 -0.42 -1.89 -22.08
CA GLN A 319 -1.23 -1.04 -22.97
C GLN A 319 -0.38 0.07 -23.61
N ALA A 320 0.59 0.58 -22.84
CA ALA A 320 1.58 1.54 -23.30
C ALA A 320 2.52 0.99 -24.39
N ALA A 321 2.79 -0.32 -24.40
CA ALA A 321 3.55 -0.95 -25.48
C ALA A 321 2.69 -1.10 -26.74
N CYS A 322 1.39 -1.41 -26.61
CA CYS A 322 0.48 -1.53 -27.75
C CYS A 322 0.19 -0.20 -28.45
N ILE A 323 0.17 0.93 -27.73
CA ILE A 323 -0.08 2.26 -28.33
C ILE A 323 1.11 2.74 -29.20
N ARG A 324 2.27 2.07 -29.12
CA ARG A 324 3.47 2.43 -29.90
C ARG A 324 3.46 1.86 -31.32
N PHE A 325 2.50 1.02 -31.69
CA PHE A 325 2.36 0.55 -33.07
C PHE A 325 1.82 1.69 -33.95
N GLU A 326 2.53 2.00 -35.03
CA GLU A 326 2.13 3.06 -35.96
C GLU A 326 0.93 2.66 -36.83
N LYS A 327 0.77 1.36 -37.11
CA LYS A 327 -0.37 0.84 -37.87
C LYS A 327 -1.54 0.54 -36.92
N GLU A 328 -2.68 1.18 -37.16
CA GLU A 328 -3.89 1.06 -36.33
C GLU A 328 -4.37 -0.39 -36.15
N ASP A 329 -4.26 -1.21 -37.20
CA ASP A 329 -4.64 -2.63 -37.14
C ASP A 329 -3.70 -3.46 -36.26
N GLU A 330 -2.41 -3.13 -36.22
CA GLU A 330 -1.43 -3.79 -35.34
C GLU A 330 -1.65 -3.38 -33.88
N GLN A 331 -1.92 -2.11 -33.63
CA GLN A 331 -2.30 -1.60 -32.32
C GLN A 331 -3.56 -2.29 -31.78
N LYS A 332 -4.63 -2.36 -32.60
CA LYS A 332 -5.89 -3.03 -32.23
C LYS A 332 -5.67 -4.52 -31.94
N ASN A 333 -4.84 -5.19 -32.75
CA ASN A 333 -4.52 -6.59 -32.52
C ASN A 333 -3.70 -6.83 -31.24
N CYS A 334 -2.76 -5.92 -30.93
CA CYS A 334 -1.98 -5.96 -29.69
C CYS A 334 -2.89 -5.77 -28.45
N LEU A 335 -3.75 -4.75 -28.47
CA LEU A 335 -4.71 -4.49 -27.41
C LEU A 335 -5.65 -5.69 -27.20
N ARG A 336 -6.05 -6.36 -28.29
CA ARG A 336 -6.86 -7.59 -28.20
C ARG A 336 -6.11 -8.78 -27.59
N CYS A 337 -4.83 -9.03 -27.91
CA CYS A 337 -4.03 -10.06 -27.19
C CYS A 337 -3.91 -9.68 -25.69
N GLN A 338 -3.75 -8.39 -25.35
CA GLN A 338 -3.63 -7.93 -23.96
C GLN A 338 -4.93 -8.12 -23.16
N ASP A 339 -6.06 -7.64 -23.70
CA ASP A 339 -7.37 -7.78 -23.05
C ASP A 339 -7.69 -9.25 -22.78
N ARG A 340 -7.35 -10.13 -23.73
CA ARG A 340 -7.54 -11.56 -23.59
C ARG A 340 -6.67 -12.18 -22.49
N PHE A 341 -5.41 -11.75 -22.38
CA PHE A 341 -4.50 -12.18 -21.32
C PHE A 341 -5.00 -11.77 -19.92
N LEU A 342 -5.58 -10.57 -19.80
CA LEU A 342 -6.18 -10.05 -18.57
C LEU A 342 -7.50 -10.77 -18.23
N GLU A 343 -8.36 -11.00 -19.24
CA GLU A 343 -9.63 -11.72 -19.09
C GLU A 343 -9.41 -13.14 -18.52
N LEU A 344 -8.43 -13.85 -19.06
CA LEU A 344 -8.06 -15.20 -18.61
C LEU A 344 -7.23 -15.19 -17.31
N ARG A 345 -6.84 -14.01 -16.81
CA ARG A 345 -6.00 -13.79 -15.62
C ARG A 345 -4.65 -14.49 -15.68
N CYS A 346 -4.04 -14.56 -16.86
CA CYS A 346 -2.83 -15.35 -17.08
C CYS A 346 -1.64 -14.93 -16.20
N GLY A 347 -1.58 -13.65 -15.79
CA GLY A 347 -0.55 -13.13 -14.88
C GLY A 347 -0.61 -13.66 -13.44
N GLN A 348 -1.68 -14.37 -13.06
CA GLN A 348 -1.78 -15.04 -11.74
C GLN A 348 -1.10 -16.42 -11.73
N PHE A 349 -0.68 -16.92 -12.89
CA PHE A 349 -0.09 -18.24 -13.04
C PHE A 349 1.38 -18.11 -13.44
N ASN A 350 2.25 -18.84 -12.75
CA ASN A 350 3.62 -19.03 -13.23
C ASN A 350 3.59 -20.07 -14.35
N LEU A 351 3.40 -19.59 -15.59
CA LEU A 351 3.30 -20.39 -16.82
C LEU A 351 4.68 -20.97 -17.19
N ASN A 352 5.23 -21.80 -16.31
CA ASN A 352 6.49 -22.49 -16.54
C ASN A 352 6.21 -23.79 -17.32
N LEU A 353 6.75 -23.87 -18.54
CA LEU A 353 6.45 -24.94 -19.51
C LEU A 353 6.85 -26.34 -19.02
N ASP A 354 7.74 -26.44 -18.04
CA ASP A 354 8.17 -27.70 -17.45
C ASP A 354 7.08 -28.41 -16.61
N ARG A 355 6.02 -27.69 -16.20
CA ARG A 355 4.91 -28.27 -15.42
C ARG A 355 3.73 -28.78 -16.29
N GLY A 356 3.67 -28.40 -17.57
CA GLY A 356 2.71 -28.90 -18.56
C GLY A 356 1.21 -28.61 -18.30
N LEU A 357 0.37 -28.99 -19.27
CA LEU A 357 -1.11 -28.87 -19.21
C LEU A 357 -1.72 -29.64 -18.03
N ASP A 358 -1.09 -30.75 -17.65
CA ASP A 358 -1.52 -31.63 -16.56
C ASP A 358 -1.52 -30.95 -15.19
N ALA A 359 -0.55 -30.07 -14.91
CA ALA A 359 -0.52 -29.30 -13.66
C ALA A 359 -1.66 -28.27 -13.61
N CYS A 360 -1.91 -27.57 -14.72
CA CYS A 360 -3.05 -26.66 -14.81
C CYS A 360 -4.38 -27.40 -14.59
N SER A 361 -4.54 -28.62 -15.14
CA SER A 361 -5.78 -29.38 -14.99
C SER A 361 -6.02 -29.92 -13.58
N ARG A 362 -4.98 -30.20 -12.79
CA ARG A 362 -5.11 -30.81 -11.46
C ARG A 362 -5.16 -29.81 -10.32
N GLU A 363 -4.44 -28.68 -10.44
CA GLU A 363 -4.19 -27.78 -9.31
C GLU A 363 -4.60 -26.32 -9.56
N ILE A 364 -4.73 -25.88 -10.83
CA ILE A 364 -4.76 -24.44 -11.16
C ILE A 364 -6.00 -24.04 -11.98
N GLY A 365 -6.73 -24.99 -12.55
CA GLY A 365 -8.04 -24.81 -13.18
C GLY A 365 -8.03 -24.46 -14.68
N THR A 366 -9.23 -24.35 -15.27
CA THR A 366 -9.45 -24.24 -16.73
C THR A 366 -8.86 -22.97 -17.36
N ASN A 367 -8.75 -21.86 -16.62
CA ASN A 367 -8.15 -20.63 -17.13
C ASN A 367 -6.63 -20.74 -17.28
N CYS A 368 -5.95 -21.48 -16.39
CA CYS A 368 -4.53 -21.80 -16.53
C CYS A 368 -4.28 -22.62 -17.81
N ILE A 369 -5.14 -23.61 -18.09
CA ILE A 369 -5.08 -24.43 -19.31
C ILE A 369 -5.18 -23.54 -20.55
N ARG A 370 -6.20 -22.67 -20.61
CA ARG A 370 -6.40 -21.74 -21.73
C ARG A 370 -5.24 -20.77 -21.89
N CYS A 371 -4.65 -20.28 -20.78
CA CYS A 371 -3.46 -19.45 -20.84
C CYS A 371 -2.25 -20.19 -21.42
N LEU A 372 -2.07 -21.47 -21.07
CA LEU A 372 -0.99 -22.29 -21.60
C LEU A 372 -1.18 -22.61 -23.09
N GLU A 373 -2.43 -22.88 -23.51
CA GLU A 373 -2.81 -23.12 -24.92
C GLU A 373 -2.70 -21.85 -25.79
N GLU A 374 -3.10 -20.69 -25.27
CA GLU A 374 -3.11 -19.42 -26.03
C GLU A 374 -1.74 -18.70 -26.01
N PHE A 375 -0.93 -18.85 -24.95
CA PHE A 375 0.30 -18.04 -24.74
C PHE A 375 1.58 -18.85 -24.42
N GLY A 376 1.52 -20.18 -24.36
CA GLY A 376 2.71 -21.03 -24.19
C GLY A 376 3.62 -21.05 -25.42
N ARG A 377 4.94 -21.24 -25.25
CA ARG A 377 5.88 -21.35 -26.39
C ARG A 377 5.72 -22.71 -27.10
N PRO A 378 5.86 -22.80 -28.43
CA PRO A 378 6.04 -24.08 -29.10
C PRO A 378 7.41 -24.66 -28.72
N ALA A 379 7.44 -25.95 -28.38
CA ALA A 379 8.67 -26.67 -28.05
C ALA A 379 9.62 -26.66 -29.26
N SER A 380 10.84 -26.18 -29.04
CA SER A 380 11.95 -26.24 -30.00
C SER A 380 12.52 -27.64 -30.12
#